data_AF-A0A1J5U0N8-F1
#
_entry.id   AF-A0A1J5U0N8-F1
#
_cell.length_a   1.000
_cell.length_b   1.000
_cell.length_c   1.000
_cell.angle_alpha   90.00
_cell.angle_beta   90.00
_cell.angle_gamma   90.00
#
_symmetry.space_group_name_H-M   'P 1'
#
loop_
_entity.id
_entity.type
_entity.pdbx_description
1 polymer ?
#
loop_
_entity_poly.entity_id
_entity_poly.type
_entity_poly.pdbx_seq_one_letter_code
_entity_poly.pdbx_strand_id
1 'polypeptide(L)' 'MRFIGSLFIGLCFLIYALYCYQNGGSHHKGRGWVTKEEAPKTHIFNMILIIIIGLSQIIFFVYANLKGF' A
#
# COMPACT_ATOMS: atom_id res chain seq x y z
N MET A 1 -6.47 -20.01 -9.37
CA MET A 1 -6.77 -18.94 -8.40
C MET A 1 -7.25 -17.74 -9.18
N ARG A 2 -8.50 -17.34 -8.99
CA ARG A 2 -9.04 -16.16 -9.67
C ARG A 2 -8.49 -14.92 -8.96
N PHE A 3 -8.27 -13.84 -9.70
CA PHE A 3 -7.76 -12.57 -9.15
C PHE A 3 -6.38 -12.63 -8.48
N ILE A 4 -5.47 -13.51 -8.92
CA ILE A 4 -4.09 -13.56 -8.39
C ILE A 4 -3.36 -12.20 -8.49
N GLY A 5 -3.71 -11.38 -9.49
CA GLY A 5 -3.19 -10.02 -9.64
C GLY A 5 -3.56 -9.08 -8.49
N SER A 6 -4.76 -9.21 -7.89
CA SER A 6 -5.12 -8.38 -6.74
C SER A 6 -4.30 -8.76 -5.51
N LEU A 7 -4.04 -10.06 -5.29
CA LEU A 7 -3.13 -10.50 -4.23
C LEU A 7 -1.73 -9.92 -4.43
N PHE A 8 -1.16 -10.03 -5.64
CA PHE A 8 0.16 -9.51 -5.95
C PHE A 8 0.25 -8.00 -5.70
N ILE A 9 -0.71 -7.23 -6.21
CA ILE A 9 -0.78 -5.78 -6.01
C ILE A 9 -0.90 -5.46 -4.52
N GLY A 10 -1.81 -6.13 -3.80
CA GLY A 10 -2.00 -5.93 -2.37
C GLY A 10 -0.71 -6.11 -1.57
N LEU A 11 0.04 -7.17 -1.87
CA LEU A 11 1.35 -7.43 -1.26
C LEU A 11 2.38 -6.35 -1.60
N CYS A 12 2.46 -5.91 -2.86
CA CYS A 12 3.37 -4.83 -3.26
C CYS A 12 3.10 -3.53 -2.50
N PHE A 13 1.83 -3.15 -2.31
CA PHE A 13 1.47 -1.96 -1.53
C PHE A 13 1.88 -2.08 -0.07
N LEU A 14 1.66 -3.23 0.57
CA LEU A 14 2.05 -3.46 1.96
C LEU A 14 3.57 -3.50 2.15
N ILE A 15 4.31 -4.15 1.24
CA ILE A 15 5.77 -4.15 1.24
C ILE A 15 6.30 -2.72 1.08
N TYR A 16 5.70 -1.93 0.18
CA TYR A 16 6.09 -0.54 -0.02
C TYR A 16 5.76 0.33 1.21
N ALA A 17 4.63 0.11 1.89
CA ALA A 17 4.34 0.76 3.16
C ALA A 17 5.41 0.45 4.21
N LEU A 18 5.79 -0.82 4.34
CA LEU A 18 6.86 -1.24 5.26
C LEU A 18 8.19 -0.57 4.92
N TYR A 19 8.54 -0.51 3.64
CA TYR A 19 9.74 0.20 3.16
C TYR A 19 9.71 1.69 3.51
N CYS A 20 8.56 2.36 3.33
CA CYS A 20 8.40 3.78 3.68
C CYS A 20 8.51 4.01 5.19
N TYR A 21 7.98 3.09 6.01
CA TYR A 21 8.08 3.14 7.46
C TYR A 21 9.53 3.00 7.94
N GLN A 22 10.26 2.00 7.42
CA GLN A 22 11.66 1.75 7.80
C GLN A 22 12.60 2.89 7.39
N ASN A 23 12.41 3.43 6.19
CA ASN A 23 13.25 4.52 5.68
C ASN A 23 12.75 5.93 6.07
N GLY A 24 11.65 6.02 6.83
CA GLY A 24 11.14 7.27 7.38
C GLY A 24 10.74 8.32 6.34
N GLY A 25 10.32 7.91 5.15
CA GLY A 25 9.98 8.81 4.05
C GLY A 25 9.04 8.18 3.02
N SER A 26 8.57 8.97 2.06
CA SER A 26 7.72 8.49 0.97
C SER A 26 7.99 9.27 -0.31
N HIS A 27 7.66 8.67 -1.47
CA HIS A 27 7.79 9.34 -2.76
C HIS A 27 6.65 10.34 -3.01
N HIS A 28 7.01 11.57 -3.37
CA HIS A 28 6.11 12.65 -3.73
C HIS A 28 6.33 13.05 -5.19
N LYS A 29 5.23 13.27 -5.91
CA LYS A 29 5.28 13.66 -7.33
C LYS A 29 6.02 15.00 -7.48
N GLY A 30 7.06 15.03 -8.32
CA GLY A 30 7.85 16.23 -8.61
C GLY A 30 8.89 16.63 -7.54
N ARG A 31 8.96 15.90 -6.41
CA ARG A 31 9.97 16.13 -5.36
C ARG A 31 10.87 14.92 -5.09
N GLY A 32 10.45 13.72 -5.49
CA GLY A 32 11.19 12.50 -5.22
C GLY A 32 10.94 11.99 -3.81
N TRP A 33 11.97 11.51 -3.12
CA TRP A 33 11.87 11.02 -1.75
C TRP A 33 11.78 12.18 -0.76
N VAL A 34 10.72 12.19 0.06
CA VAL A 34 10.46 13.23 1.07
C VAL A 34 10.36 12.55 2.43
N THR A 35 11.07 13.07 3.43
CA THR A 35 11.09 12.47 4.76
C THR A 35 9.82 12.81 5.55
N LYS A 36 9.52 12.02 6.58
CA LYS A 36 8.43 12.29 7.52
C LYS A 36 8.64 13.59 8.31
N GLU A 37 9.87 14.10 8.39
CA GLU A 37 10.20 15.38 9.06
C GLU A 37 9.83 16.57 8.17
N GLU A 38 10.06 16.45 6.86
CA GLU A 38 9.72 17.48 5.87
C GLU A 38 8.20 17.58 5.64
N ALA A 39 7.50 16.45 5.62
CA ALA A 39 6.06 16.41 5.33
C ALA A 39 5.31 15.37 6.18
N PRO A 40 5.20 15.56 7.51
CA PRO A 40 4.65 14.55 8.43
C PRO A 40 3.18 14.21 8.13
N LYS A 41 2.34 15.23 7.90
CA LYS A 41 0.90 15.03 7.62
C LYS A 41 0.68 14.25 6.32
N THR A 42 1.40 14.61 5.27
CA THR A 42 1.32 13.93 3.96
C THR A 42 1.86 12.51 4.05
N HIS A 43 2.95 12.28 4.77
CA HIS A 43 3.51 10.94 4.97
C HIS A 43 2.50 10.02 5.68
N ILE A 44 1.89 10.47 6.78
CA ILE A 44 0.87 9.71 7.51
C ILE A 44 -0.35 9.41 6.62
N PHE A 45 -0.87 10.42 5.92
CA PHE A 45 -2.00 10.23 5.01
C PHE A 45 -1.70 9.20 3.92
N ASN A 46 -0.52 9.29 3.30
CA ASN A 46 -0.10 8.37 2.24
C ASN A 46 0.09 6.95 2.77
N MET A 47 0.68 6.79 3.95
CA MET A 47 0.82 5.49 4.63
C MET A 47 -0.53 4.84 4.88
N ILE A 48 -1.49 5.58 5.45
CA ILE A 48 -2.85 5.07 5.71
C ILE A 48 -3.50 4.63 4.40
N LEU A 49 -3.41 5.45 3.35
CA LEU A 49 -4.01 5.16 2.05
C LEU A 49 -3.42 3.89 1.41
N ILE A 50 -2.10 3.77 1.39
CA ILE A 50 -1.38 2.60 0.85
C ILE A 50 -1.76 1.32 1.61
N ILE A 51 -1.85 1.38 2.94
CA ILE A 51 -2.23 0.23 3.77
C ILE A 51 -3.68 -0.19 3.51
N ILE A 52 -4.63 0.76 3.46
CA ILE A 52 -6.04 0.48 3.19
C ILE A 52 -6.20 -0.15 1.81
N ILE A 53 -5.53 0.39 0.79
CA ILE A 53 -5.56 -0.17 -0.56
C ILE A 53 -4.96 -1.59 -0.56
N GLY A 54 -3.78 -1.78 0.04
CA GLY A 54 -3.13 -3.09 0.13
C GLY A 54 -4.03 -4.16 0.79
N LEU A 55 -4.65 -3.83 1.92
CA LEU A 55 -5.56 -4.72 2.63
C LEU A 55 -6.84 -4.99 1.82
N SER A 56 -7.43 -3.97 1.20
CA SER A 56 -8.65 -4.15 0.39
C SER A 56 -8.44 -5.12 -0.77
N GLN A 57 -7.27 -5.10 -1.41
CA GLN A 57 -6.93 -6.01 -2.51
C GLN A 57 -6.80 -7.47 -2.03
N ILE A 58 -6.24 -7.68 -0.83
CA ILE A 58 -6.14 -9.01 -0.21
C ILE A 58 -7.52 -9.50 0.22
N ILE A 59 -8.34 -8.65 0.85
CA ILE A 59 -9.72 -8.98 1.23
C ILE A 59 -10.53 -9.36 -0.01
N PHE A 60 -10.41 -8.59 -1.09
CA PHE A 60 -11.07 -8.88 -2.35
C PHE A 60 -10.62 -10.22 -2.94
N PHE A 61 -9.30 -10.49 -2.95
CA PHE A 61 -8.78 -11.78 -3.38
C PHE A 61 -9.39 -12.94 -2.59
N VAL A 62 -9.39 -12.85 -1.26
CA VAL A 62 -9.95 -13.87 -0.37
C VAL A 62 -11.45 -14.04 -0.63
N TYR A 63 -12.20 -12.95 -0.69
CA TYR A 63 -13.64 -12.96 -0.95
C TYR A 63 -13.98 -13.61 -2.29
N ALA A 64 -13.26 -13.25 -3.36
CA ALA A 64 -13.51 -13.78 -4.71
C ALA A 64 -13.19 -15.28 -4.80
N ASN A 65 -12.12 -15.75 -4.14
CA ASN A 65 -11.76 -17.18 -4.13
C ASN A 65 -12.67 -18.00 -3.19
N LEU A 66 -13.21 -17.43 -2.12
CA LEU A 66 -14.16 -18.11 -1.22
C LEU A 66 -15.56 -18.27 -1.84
N LYS A 67 -16.07 -17.23 -2.50
CA LYS A 67 -17.42 -17.26 -3.11
C LYS A 67 -17.44 -17.83 -4.54
N GLY A 68 -16.30 -18.19 -5.10
CA GLY A 68 -16.21 -18.82 -6.42
C GLY A 68 -16.60 -17.90 -7.58
N PHE A 69 -16.56 -16.58 -7.39
CA PHE A 69 -16.84 -15.57 -8.43
C PHE A 69 -15.91 -15.69 -9.63
#